data_AF-A0A7S4CLV0-F1
#
_entry.id   AF-A0A7S4CLV0-F1
#
_cell.length_a   1.000
_cell.length_b   1.000
_cell.length_c   1.000
_cell.angle_alpha   90.00
_cell.angle_beta   90.00
_cell.angle_gamma   90.00
#
_symmetry.space_group_name_H-M   'P 1'
#
loop_
_entity.id
_entity.type
_entity.pdbx_description
1 polymer ?
#
loop_
_entity_poly.entity_id
_entity_poly.type
_entity_poly.pdbx_seq_one_letter_code
_entity_poly.pdbx_strand_id
1 'polypeptide(L)'
;WAVLRRRHLSWVATASNVPQMMALLKAEAAMCTLAIKSRDLDDCSAQALVELHNAPALKVLSLDLRHTRIGDPTAQALATLKDAPALKKLALDLRDTEIGDSGVQALA
;
A
#
# COMPACT_ATOMS: atom_id res chain seq x y z
N TRP A 1 9.99 -11.73 4.43
CA TRP A 1 10.25 -12.94 3.63
C TRP A 1 9.09 -13.12 2.67
N ALA A 2 9.32 -12.94 1.37
CA ALA A 2 8.29 -13.07 0.34
C ALA A 2 8.26 -14.52 -0.20
N VAL A 3 7.08 -15.13 -0.28
CA VAL A 3 6.90 -16.50 -0.81
C VAL A 3 6.24 -16.40 -2.19
N LEU A 4 6.90 -16.95 -3.21
CA LEU A 4 6.49 -16.89 -4.62
C LEU A 4 5.77 -18.17 -5.04
N ARG A 5 4.43 -18.22 -5.02
CA ARG A 5 3.63 -19.13 -5.87
C ARG A 5 2.33 -18.45 -6.29
N ARG A 6 2.06 -18.43 -7.61
CA ARG A 6 0.98 -17.66 -8.28
C ARG A 6 0.83 -16.24 -7.68
N ARG A 7 2.00 -15.59 -7.58
CA ARG A 7 2.39 -14.21 -7.20
C ARG A 7 1.45 -13.42 -6.27
N HIS A 8 0.94 -14.07 -5.23
CA HIS A 8 0.47 -13.36 -4.03
C HIS A 8 1.68 -13.02 -3.16
N LEU A 9 2.13 -11.77 -3.22
CA LEU A 9 3.26 -11.26 -2.45
C LEU A 9 2.76 -10.66 -1.15
N SER A 10 2.94 -11.37 -0.04
CA SER A 10 2.71 -10.80 1.30
C SER A 10 3.99 -10.12 1.77
N TRP A 11 3.91 -8.81 1.96
CA TRP A 11 4.97 -7.97 2.47
C TRP A 11 4.58 -7.42 3.83
N VAL A 12 5.54 -7.46 4.76
CA VAL A 12 5.46 -6.64 5.96
C VAL A 12 6.21 -5.37 5.62
N ALA A 13 5.48 -4.27 5.42
CA ALA A 13 6.11 -2.98 5.13
C ALA A 13 6.70 -2.43 6.42
N THR A 14 7.98 -2.09 6.33
CA THR A 14 8.72 -1.30 7.31
C THR A 14 9.43 -0.20 6.54
N ALA A 15 9.67 0.96 7.15
CA ALA A 15 10.34 2.08 6.48
C ALA A 15 11.63 1.66 5.73
N SER A 16 12.36 0.67 6.27
CA SER A 16 13.58 0.12 5.68
C SER A 16 13.38 -0.71 4.41
N ASN A 17 12.23 -1.37 4.24
CA ASN A 17 12.02 -2.39 3.21
C ASN A 17 11.09 -1.93 2.08
N VAL A 18 10.42 -0.80 2.28
CA VAL A 18 9.53 -0.17 1.32
C VAL A 18 10.23 0.12 -0.02
N PRO A 19 11.43 0.74 -0.08
CA PRO A 19 12.11 0.99 -1.37
C PRO A 19 12.44 -0.30 -2.13
N GLN A 20 12.81 -1.34 -1.41
CA GLN A 20 13.14 -2.65 -1.97
C GLN A 20 11.90 -3.33 -2.56
N MET A 21 10.77 -3.22 -1.86
CA MET A 21 9.47 -3.67 -2.36
C MET A 21 9.05 -2.89 -3.63
N MET A 22 9.23 -1.57 -3.65
CA MET A 22 8.94 -0.73 -4.81
C MET A 22 9.76 -1.12 -6.04
N ALA A 23 11.06 -1.36 -5.83
CA ALA A 23 11.96 -1.80 -6.90
C ALA A 23 11.52 -3.13 -7.51
N LEU A 24 11.09 -4.09 -6.67
CA LEU A 24 10.60 -5.38 -7.13
C LEU A 24 9.28 -5.28 -7.90
N LEU A 25 8.36 -4.42 -7.46
CA LEU A 25 7.07 -4.20 -8.14
C LEU A 25 7.23 -3.48 -9.48
N LYS A 26 8.19 -2.56 -9.58
CA LYS A 26 8.56 -1.91 -10.85
C LYS A 26 9.24 -2.89 -11.81
N ALA A 27 10.08 -3.79 -11.31
CA ALA A 27 10.79 -4.76 -12.12
C ALA A 27 9.90 -5.93 -12.62
N GLU A 28 8.90 -6.32 -11.84
CA GLU A 28 8.08 -7.49 -12.13
C GLU A 28 6.74 -7.08 -12.78
N ALA A 29 6.69 -7.07 -14.12
CA ALA A 29 5.54 -6.66 -14.93
C ALA A 29 4.29 -7.60 -14.86
N ALA A 30 4.23 -8.49 -13.88
CA ALA A 30 3.20 -9.53 -13.78
C ALA A 30 2.11 -9.17 -12.78
N MET A 31 0.92 -9.76 -12.96
CA MET A 31 -0.21 -9.61 -12.04
C MET A 31 0.18 -9.96 -10.60
N CYS A 32 0.48 -8.94 -9.81
CA CYS A 32 0.84 -9.09 -8.41
C CYS A 32 -0.38 -8.77 -7.55
N THR A 33 -0.68 -9.69 -6.64
CA THR A 33 -1.50 -9.35 -5.46
C THR A 33 -0.52 -8.98 -4.37
N LEU A 34 -0.52 -7.71 -3.98
CA LEU A 34 0.36 -7.22 -2.92
C LEU A 34 -0.44 -7.12 -1.63
N ALA A 35 -0.04 -7.84 -0.59
CA ALA A 35 -0.60 -7.70 0.76
C ALA A 35 0.42 -6.96 1.63
N ILE A 36 0.18 -5.69 1.94
CA ILE A 36 1.05 -4.90 2.83
C ILE A 36 0.48 -4.96 4.24
N LYS A 37 1.27 -5.48 5.18
CA LYS A 37 1.01 -5.35 6.61
C LYS A 37 2.04 -4.41 7.22
N SER A 38 1.62 -3.25 7.67
CA SER A 38 2.52 -2.36 8.42
C SER A 38 2.21 -2.43 9.91
N ARG A 39 3.15 -2.00 10.74
CA ARG A 39 2.94 -1.75 12.17
C ARG A 39 3.05 -0.26 12.51
N ASP A 40 3.81 0.49 11.72
CA ASP A 40 3.92 1.94 11.77
C ASP A 40 4.09 2.43 10.33
N LEU A 41 3.08 3.12 9.80
CA LEU A 41 3.19 3.82 8.53
C LEU A 41 3.49 5.29 8.85
N ASP A 42 4.76 5.65 8.79
CA ASP A 42 5.22 7.03 8.86
C ASP A 42 5.14 7.70 7.47
N ASP A 43 5.43 9.00 7.39
CA ASP A 43 5.36 9.77 6.14
C ASP A 43 6.20 9.18 4.99
N CYS A 44 7.29 8.45 5.31
CA CYS A 44 8.11 7.77 4.32
C CYS A 44 7.33 6.68 3.57
N SER A 45 6.39 6.02 4.25
CA SER A 45 5.55 5.00 3.65
C SER A 45 4.43 5.58 2.78
N ALA A 46 3.94 6.80 3.06
CA ALA A 46 2.98 7.52 2.22
C ALA A 46 3.55 7.78 0.80
N GLN A 47 4.80 8.22 0.72
CA GLN A 47 5.46 8.48 -0.58
C GLN A 47 5.56 7.20 -1.43
N ALA A 48 5.80 6.06 -0.81
CA ALA A 48 5.85 4.80 -1.53
C ALA A 48 4.49 4.32 -2.04
N LEU A 49 3.41 4.60 -1.29
CA LEU A 49 2.05 4.35 -1.75
C LEU A 49 1.73 5.21 -2.97
N VAL A 50 2.18 6.47 -3.00
CA VAL A 50 2.08 7.32 -4.21
C VAL A 50 2.89 6.74 -5.37
N GLU A 51 4.08 6.18 -5.12
CA GLU A 51 4.83 5.52 -6.19
C GLU A 51 4.10 4.27 -6.73
N LEU A 52 3.35 3.55 -5.88
CA LEU A 52 2.56 2.38 -6.30
C LEU A 52 1.40 2.75 -7.21
N HIS A 53 0.87 3.98 -7.11
CA HIS A 53 -0.16 4.47 -8.02
C HIS A 53 0.28 4.38 -9.49
N ASN A 54 1.56 4.62 -9.76
CA ASN A 54 2.14 4.57 -11.11
C ASN A 54 2.67 3.18 -11.50
N ALA A 55 2.47 2.14 -10.69
CA ALA A 55 2.99 0.81 -10.98
C ALA A 55 2.12 0.10 -12.04
N PRO A 56 2.59 -0.12 -13.28
CA PRO A 56 1.78 -0.66 -14.37
C PRO A 56 1.39 -2.15 -14.18
N ALA A 57 2.09 -2.85 -13.30
CA ALA A 57 1.91 -4.28 -13.03
C ALA A 57 0.94 -4.58 -11.88
N LEU A 58 0.61 -3.58 -11.07
CA LEU A 58 -0.14 -3.76 -9.83
C LEU A 58 -1.64 -3.78 -10.13
N LYS A 59 -2.21 -4.99 -10.22
CA LYS A 59 -3.65 -5.16 -10.49
C LYS A 59 -4.48 -5.34 -9.24
N VAL A 60 -3.90 -5.90 -8.18
CA VAL A 60 -4.61 -6.14 -6.92
C VAL A 60 -3.72 -5.71 -5.75
N LEU A 61 -4.25 -4.85 -4.90
CA LEU A 61 -3.58 -4.37 -3.70
C LEU A 61 -4.49 -4.63 -2.50
N SER A 62 -3.94 -5.30 -1.51
CA SER A 62 -4.55 -5.52 -0.20
C SER A 62 -3.65 -4.88 0.84
N LEU A 63 -4.21 -4.01 1.67
CA LEU A 63 -3.51 -3.30 2.73
C LEU A 63 -4.18 -3.66 4.05
N ASP A 64 -3.45 -4.34 4.91
CA ASP A 64 -3.84 -4.65 6.28
C ASP A 64 -3.08 -3.69 7.21
N LEU A 65 -3.75 -2.60 7.56
CA LEU A 65 -3.18 -1.52 8.37
C LEU A 65 -3.83 -1.48 9.75
N ARG A 66 -4.36 -2.60 10.21
CA ARG A 66 -5.01 -2.66 11.52
C ARG A 66 -4.05 -2.38 12.65
N HIS A 67 -4.50 -1.62 13.64
CA HIS A 67 -3.68 -1.24 14.80
C HIS A 67 -2.38 -0.52 14.41
N THR A 68 -2.41 0.25 13.32
CA THR A 68 -1.25 1.07 12.91
C THR A 68 -1.54 2.54 13.14
N ARG A 69 -0.47 3.28 13.43
CA ARG A 69 -0.54 4.73 13.51
C ARG A 69 -0.41 5.28 12.10
N ILE A 70 -1.52 5.74 11.54
CA ILE A 70 -1.59 6.26 10.16
C ILE A 70 -2.06 7.70 10.24
N GLY A 71 -1.20 8.66 9.89
CA GLY A 71 -1.60 10.06 9.82
C GLY A 71 -2.37 10.40 8.54
N ASP A 72 -2.99 11.57 8.52
CA ASP A 72 -3.67 12.15 7.34
C ASP A 72 -2.86 12.08 6.03
N PRO A 73 -1.53 12.31 6.00
CA PRO A 73 -0.73 12.22 4.76
C PRO A 73 -0.76 10.82 4.14
N THR A 74 -0.69 9.80 4.98
CA THR A 74 -0.72 8.41 4.51
C THR A 74 -2.13 8.03 4.05
N ALA A 75 -3.18 8.49 4.72
CA ALA A 75 -4.56 8.30 4.28
C ALA A 75 -4.83 8.98 2.91
N GLN A 76 -4.27 10.16 2.67
CA GLN A 76 -4.32 10.82 1.35
C GLN A 76 -3.57 10.01 0.28
N ALA A 77 -2.39 9.49 0.59
CA ALA A 77 -1.67 8.62 -0.34
C ALA A 77 -2.47 7.35 -0.68
N LEU A 78 -3.13 6.75 0.32
CA LEU A 78 -4.04 5.62 0.13
C LEU A 78 -5.25 5.95 -0.74
N ALA A 79 -5.79 7.15 -0.63
CA ALA A 79 -6.87 7.62 -1.49
C ALA A 79 -6.45 7.64 -2.96
N THR A 80 -5.26 8.16 -3.27
CA THR A 80 -4.76 8.20 -4.66
C THR A 80 -4.60 6.81 -5.28
N LEU A 81 -4.38 5.76 -4.47
CA LEU A 81 -4.32 4.39 -4.99
C LEU A 81 -5.66 3.88 -5.55
N LYS A 82 -6.81 4.44 -5.14
CA LYS A 82 -8.11 4.11 -5.75
C LYS A 82 -8.13 4.49 -7.23
N ASP A 83 -7.43 5.56 -7.59
CA ASP A 83 -7.38 6.10 -8.96
C ASP A 83 -6.24 5.51 -9.80
N ALA A 84 -5.49 4.54 -9.25
CA ALA A 84 -4.36 3.95 -9.95
C ALA A 84 -4.82 3.22 -11.23
N PRO A 85 -4.30 3.59 -12.42
CA PRO A 85 -4.87 3.15 -13.70
C PRO A 85 -4.73 1.64 -13.95
N ALA A 86 -3.72 1.00 -13.34
CA ALA A 86 -3.50 -0.43 -13.44
C ALA A 86 -4.26 -1.25 -12.39
N LEU A 87 -4.72 -0.59 -11.31
CA LEU A 87 -5.31 -1.25 -10.15
C LEU A 87 -6.76 -1.59 -10.42
N LYS A 88 -7.08 -2.88 -10.41
CA LYS A 88 -8.44 -3.39 -10.60
C LYS A 88 -9.16 -3.66 -9.29
N LYS A 89 -8.41 -3.87 -8.21
CA LYS A 89 -8.97 -4.19 -6.91
C LYS A 89 -8.09 -3.62 -5.81
N LEU A 90 -8.70 -2.80 -4.95
CA LEU A 90 -8.13 -2.30 -3.72
C LEU A 90 -8.91 -2.87 -2.54
N ALA A 91 -8.22 -3.51 -1.61
CA ALA A 91 -8.77 -3.92 -0.33
C ALA A 91 -7.99 -3.20 0.78
N LEU A 92 -8.68 -2.45 1.61
CA LEU A 92 -8.08 -1.66 2.69
C LEU A 92 -8.76 -2.03 4.00
N ASP A 93 -7.96 -2.44 4.98
CA ASP A 93 -8.40 -2.69 6.34
C ASP A 93 -7.73 -1.67 7.28
N LEU A 94 -8.52 -0.68 7.68
CA LEU A 94 -8.11 0.47 8.50
C LEU A 94 -8.71 0.40 9.91
N ARG A 95 -9.03 -0.80 10.41
CA ARG A 95 -9.60 -0.92 11.77
C ARG A 95 -8.57 -0.52 12.82
N ASP A 96 -9.01 0.21 13.84
CA ASP A 96 -8.16 0.66 14.96
C ASP A 96 -6.93 1.46 14.50
N THR A 97 -7.12 2.38 13.56
CA THR A 97 -6.08 3.30 13.07
C THR A 97 -6.35 4.73 13.53
N GLU A 98 -5.28 5.49 13.76
CA GLU A 98 -5.37 6.88 14.22
C GLU A 98 -5.43 7.89 13.05
N ILE A 99 -6.42 7.74 12.16
CA ILE A 99 -6.63 8.63 11.02
C ILE A 99 -7.51 9.80 11.46
N GLY A 100 -7.12 11.03 11.13
CA GLY A 100 -7.93 12.23 11.38
C GLY A 100 -9.03 12.44 10.35
N ASP A 101 -9.91 13.42 10.59
CA ASP A 101 -11.05 13.72 9.71
C ASP A 101 -10.62 13.99 8.26
N SER A 102 -9.48 14.68 8.06
CA SER A 102 -8.95 14.96 6.72
C SER A 102 -8.53 13.69 5.98
N GLY A 103 -7.92 12.73 6.69
CA GLY A 103 -7.55 11.45 6.13
C GLY A 103 -8.76 10.59 5.78
N VAL A 104 -9.79 10.60 6.64
CA VAL A 104 -11.07 9.92 6.35
C VAL A 104 -11.76 10.55 5.14
N GLN A 105 -11.75 11.87 5.02
CA GLN A 105 -12.34 12.58 3.88
C GLN A 105 -11.62 12.28 2.57
N ALA A 106 -10.29 12.09 2.60
CA ALA A 106 -9.55 11.64 1.44
C ALA A 106 -9.91 10.20 1.05
N LEU A 107 -10.14 9.32 2.03
CA LEU A 107 -10.49 7.92 1.83
C LEU A 107 -11.97 7.66 1.52
N ALA A 108 -12.85 8.66 1.65
CA ALA A 108 -14.26 8.57 1.23
C ALA A 108 -14.35 8.25 -0.28
#